data_AF-A0A2J6X9D3-F1
#
_entry.id   AF-A0A2J6X9D3-F1
#
_cell.length_a   1.000
_cell.length_b   1.000
_cell.length_c   1.000
_cell.angle_alpha   90.00
_cell.angle_beta   90.00
_cell.angle_gamma   90.00
#
_symmetry.space_group_name_H-M   'P 1'
#
loop_
_entity.id
_entity.type
_entity.pdbx_description
1 polymer ?
#
loop_
_entity_poly.entity_id
_entity_poly.type
_entity_poly.pdbx_seq_one_letter_code
_entity_poly.pdbx_strand_id
1 'polypeptide(L)'
;DVIKVSTREIPLAVAKGLSGGTTVSATSFLAEKTNIKVFATGGIGGVHREVNETFDISRDLEELAERDIIVVSSGVKSILDVEKTIEYLETKGVLVLGYKTDEFPTFYSRKSGIKIDPTDEFEVSKILRAKKLFNIKGAILVANPIPEEFEIDYNTMEIWINEALDEMKKVGLKGKSVTPFILSKIVELSKGKSLQANIALIKDNARVASLISKEIASNGLD
;
A
#
# COMPACT_ATOMS: atom_id res chain seq x y z
N ASP A 1 -23.25 10.63 3.98
CA ASP A 1 -21.79 10.71 3.78
C ASP A 1 -21.10 9.45 4.22
N VAL A 2 -20.08 9.01 3.47
CA VAL A 2 -19.23 7.87 3.79
C VAL A 2 -17.95 8.40 4.43
N ILE A 3 -17.63 7.98 5.65
CA ILE A 3 -16.41 8.42 6.35
C ILE A 3 -15.20 7.56 5.99
N LYS A 4 -14.00 8.15 5.99
CA LYS A 4 -12.74 7.39 5.88
C LYS A 4 -12.40 6.78 7.24
N VAL A 5 -12.33 5.45 7.31
CA VAL A 5 -12.15 4.68 8.55
C VAL A 5 -10.76 4.06 8.59
N SER A 6 -9.88 4.62 9.43
CA SER A 6 -8.68 3.90 9.92
C SER A 6 -9.04 3.10 11.17
N THR A 7 -8.14 2.26 11.68
CA THR A 7 -8.40 1.39 12.85
C THR A 7 -9.00 2.15 14.03
N ARG A 8 -8.50 3.37 14.31
CA ARG A 8 -9.01 4.21 15.40
C ARG A 8 -10.44 4.71 15.21
N GLU A 9 -10.94 4.77 13.98
CA GLU A 9 -12.30 5.21 13.66
C GLU A 9 -13.32 4.06 13.65
N ILE A 10 -12.89 2.79 13.74
CA ILE A 10 -13.80 1.64 13.74
C ILE A 10 -14.84 1.74 14.87
N PRO A 11 -14.48 1.99 16.16
CA PRO A 11 -15.47 2.08 17.23
C PRO A 11 -16.46 3.22 17.02
N LEU A 12 -15.98 4.35 16.48
CA LEU A 12 -16.82 5.51 16.16
C LEU A 12 -17.85 5.18 15.07
N ALA A 13 -17.41 4.53 13.98
CA ALA A 13 -18.28 4.16 12.87
C ALA A 13 -19.36 3.17 13.33
N VAL A 14 -18.96 2.14 14.09
CA VAL A 14 -19.86 1.10 14.60
C VAL A 14 -20.86 1.67 15.59
N ALA A 15 -20.41 2.41 16.61
CA ALA A 15 -21.29 2.95 17.66
C ALA A 15 -22.35 3.92 17.11
N LYS A 16 -22.05 4.60 15.99
CA LYS A 16 -22.95 5.56 15.34
C LYS A 16 -23.70 4.99 14.14
N GLY A 17 -23.51 3.71 13.79
CA GLY A 17 -24.13 3.10 12.60
C GLY A 17 -23.77 3.79 11.29
N LEU A 18 -22.54 4.31 11.16
CA LEU A 18 -22.10 5.06 9.98
C LEU A 18 -21.58 4.13 8.88
N SER A 19 -21.84 4.49 7.62
CA SER A 19 -21.12 3.91 6.48
C SER A 19 -19.71 4.50 6.38
N GLY A 20 -18.72 3.65 6.11
CA GLY A 20 -17.34 4.08 5.99
C GLY A 20 -16.50 3.24 5.03
N GLY A 21 -15.59 3.90 4.32
CA GLY A 21 -14.57 3.25 3.51
C GLY A 21 -13.34 2.97 4.37
N THR A 22 -13.00 1.69 4.54
CA THR A 22 -11.86 1.26 5.36
C THR A 22 -10.53 1.49 4.63
N THR A 23 -9.55 2.06 5.33
CA THR A 23 -8.16 2.17 4.85
C THR A 23 -7.45 0.82 4.95
N VAL A 24 -6.21 0.74 4.45
CA VAL A 24 -5.36 -0.44 4.60
C VAL A 24 -5.23 -0.85 6.06
N SER A 25 -5.01 0.10 6.98
CA SER A 25 -4.97 -0.16 8.43
C SER A 25 -6.22 -0.87 8.96
N ALA A 26 -7.41 -0.28 8.73
CA ALA A 26 -8.66 -0.85 9.20
C ALA A 26 -9.00 -2.19 8.52
N THR A 27 -8.77 -2.30 7.21
CA THR A 27 -8.98 -3.54 6.46
C THR A 27 -8.05 -4.65 6.95
N SER A 28 -6.78 -4.33 7.23
CA SER A 28 -5.79 -5.28 7.79
C SER A 28 -6.25 -5.83 9.14
N PHE A 29 -6.66 -4.94 10.04
CA PHE A 29 -7.20 -5.30 11.34
C PHE A 29 -8.44 -6.20 11.23
N LEU A 30 -9.41 -5.82 10.40
CA LEU A 30 -10.65 -6.59 10.23
C LEU A 30 -10.39 -7.94 9.57
N ALA A 31 -9.54 -7.99 8.53
CA ALA A 31 -9.18 -9.21 7.83
C ALA A 31 -8.58 -10.25 8.79
N GLU A 32 -7.60 -9.85 9.62
CA GLU A 32 -7.03 -10.74 10.62
C GLU A 32 -8.09 -11.25 11.61
N LYS A 33 -9.00 -10.38 12.08
CA LYS A 33 -10.09 -10.76 12.99
C LYS A 33 -11.08 -11.75 12.38
N THR A 34 -11.19 -11.79 11.05
CA THR A 34 -12.05 -12.72 10.32
C THR A 34 -11.26 -13.87 9.67
N ASN A 35 -10.01 -14.10 10.08
CA ASN A 35 -9.10 -15.10 9.53
C ASN A 35 -8.87 -15.02 8.00
N ILE A 36 -8.94 -13.82 7.42
CA ILE A 36 -8.53 -13.57 6.04
C ILE A 36 -7.03 -13.27 6.04
N LYS A 37 -6.25 -14.12 5.38
CA LYS A 37 -4.78 -14.03 5.37
C LYS A 37 -4.21 -13.13 4.29
N VAL A 38 -4.95 -12.90 3.19
CA VAL A 38 -4.44 -12.16 2.02
C VAL A 38 -5.46 -11.11 1.63
N PHE A 39 -5.01 -9.87 1.40
CA PHE A 39 -5.82 -8.87 0.72
C PHE A 39 -5.00 -8.03 -0.27
N ALA A 40 -5.67 -7.52 -1.30
CA ALA A 40 -5.08 -6.66 -2.31
C ALA A 40 -5.54 -5.20 -2.16
N THR A 41 -4.65 -4.26 -2.45
CA THR A 41 -4.96 -2.84 -2.58
C THR A 41 -4.20 -2.26 -3.76
N GLY A 42 -4.48 -1.00 -4.11
CA GLY A 42 -3.63 -0.29 -5.06
C GLY A 42 -2.25 -0.05 -4.48
N GLY A 43 -2.18 0.69 -3.38
CA GLY A 43 -0.93 1.11 -2.74
C GLY A 43 -1.17 1.39 -1.27
N ILE A 44 -0.25 0.98 -0.42
CA ILE A 44 -0.33 1.25 1.02
C ILE A 44 -0.10 2.74 1.30
N GLY A 45 -0.52 3.22 2.47
CA GLY A 45 0.01 4.46 3.02
C GLY A 45 1.45 4.29 3.50
N GLY A 46 2.09 5.38 3.88
CA GLY A 46 3.50 5.37 4.27
C GLY A 46 3.90 6.66 4.96
N VAL A 47 5.20 6.93 4.94
CA VAL A 47 5.79 8.17 5.42
C VAL A 47 5.53 9.27 4.37
N HIS A 48 5.04 10.42 4.80
CA HIS A 48 4.85 11.57 3.90
C HIS A 48 6.17 12.34 3.70
N ARG A 49 6.29 13.04 2.56
CA ARG A 49 7.52 13.76 2.15
C ARG A 49 7.99 14.80 3.18
N GLU A 50 7.08 15.49 3.85
CA GLU A 50 7.37 16.52 4.87
C GLU A 50 7.37 15.95 6.31
N VAL A 51 7.70 14.67 6.48
CA VAL A 51 7.65 14.02 7.81
C VAL A 51 8.57 14.68 8.84
N ASN A 52 9.68 15.29 8.42
CA ASN A 52 10.66 15.91 9.32
C ASN A 52 10.05 17.11 10.06
N GLU A 53 9.05 17.76 9.47
CA GLU A 53 8.34 18.92 10.01
C GLU A 53 6.97 18.54 10.58
N THR A 54 6.31 17.55 9.97
CA THR A 54 4.88 17.27 10.22
C THR A 54 4.61 16.03 11.05
N PHE A 55 5.56 15.07 11.07
CA PHE A 55 5.36 13.73 11.61
C PHE A 55 4.15 13.01 10.97
N ASP A 56 3.78 13.37 9.72
CA ASP A 56 2.67 12.73 9.01
C ASP A 56 3.08 11.34 8.49
N ILE A 57 2.72 10.33 9.27
CA ILE A 57 3.03 8.91 9.01
C ILE A 57 1.72 8.14 9.01
N SER A 58 1.47 7.36 7.96
CA SER A 58 0.26 6.55 7.85
C SER A 58 0.19 5.50 8.95
N ARG A 59 -0.99 5.37 9.58
CA ARG A 59 -1.31 4.28 10.52
C ARG A 59 -1.18 2.90 9.88
N ASP A 60 -1.20 2.81 8.54
CA ASP A 60 -0.98 1.56 7.82
C ASP A 60 0.32 0.86 8.25
N LEU A 61 1.42 1.61 8.46
CA LEU A 61 2.73 1.03 8.79
C LEU A 61 2.73 0.33 10.15
N GLU A 62 2.09 0.94 11.16
CA GLU A 62 1.97 0.31 12.49
C GLU A 62 1.01 -0.89 12.47
N GLU A 63 -0.06 -0.86 11.68
CA GLU A 63 -0.90 -2.04 11.55
C GLU A 63 -0.14 -3.17 10.84
N LEU A 64 0.59 -2.88 9.77
CA LEU A 64 1.40 -3.90 9.10
C LEU A 64 2.46 -4.49 10.03
N ALA A 65 3.02 -3.73 10.97
CA ALA A 65 3.96 -4.24 11.96
C ALA A 65 3.34 -5.25 12.94
N GLU A 66 2.02 -5.17 13.18
CA GLU A 66 1.34 -5.96 14.21
C GLU A 66 0.51 -7.12 13.67
N ARG A 67 0.10 -7.09 12.39
CA ARG A 67 -0.90 -8.01 11.83
C ARG A 67 -0.29 -9.15 11.05
N ASP A 68 -0.76 -10.37 11.28
CA ASP A 68 -0.32 -11.58 10.58
C ASP A 68 -1.11 -11.80 9.29
N ILE A 69 -0.86 -10.93 8.32
CA ILE A 69 -1.50 -10.92 7.00
C ILE A 69 -0.48 -10.71 5.88
N ILE A 70 -0.91 -11.00 4.65
CA ILE A 70 -0.19 -10.69 3.42
C ILE A 70 -0.95 -9.58 2.70
N VAL A 71 -0.23 -8.51 2.36
CA VAL A 71 -0.78 -7.38 1.62
C VAL A 71 -0.12 -7.31 0.26
N VAL A 72 -0.91 -7.41 -0.79
CA VAL A 72 -0.43 -7.21 -2.17
C VAL A 72 -0.77 -5.79 -2.60
N SER A 73 0.24 -5.06 -3.05
CA SER A 73 0.08 -3.68 -3.52
C SER A 73 1.17 -3.31 -4.52
N SER A 74 0.98 -2.23 -5.26
CA SER A 74 2.01 -1.67 -6.13
C SER A 74 2.95 -0.74 -5.36
N GLY A 75 3.37 -1.18 -4.16
CA GLY A 75 4.18 -0.40 -3.23
C GLY A 75 3.36 0.65 -2.46
N VAL A 76 3.97 1.80 -2.22
CA VAL A 76 3.35 2.93 -1.51
C VAL A 76 2.74 3.90 -2.52
N LYS A 77 1.64 4.60 -2.16
CA LYS A 77 1.08 5.64 -3.03
C LYS A 77 2.17 6.65 -3.44
N SER A 78 2.19 7.05 -4.71
CA SER A 78 3.28 7.86 -5.30
C SER A 78 3.57 9.19 -4.59
N ILE A 79 2.59 9.75 -3.88
CA ILE A 79 2.70 11.01 -3.12
C ILE A 79 3.59 10.92 -1.86
N LEU A 80 4.00 9.71 -1.50
CA LEU A 80 4.73 9.41 -0.26
C LEU A 80 6.24 9.47 -0.47
N ASP A 81 6.96 9.43 0.64
CA ASP A 81 8.41 9.26 0.67
C ASP A 81 8.71 7.75 0.69
N VAL A 82 9.17 7.22 -0.43
CA VAL A 82 9.35 5.77 -0.61
C VAL A 82 10.50 5.26 0.25
N GLU A 83 11.64 5.96 0.24
CA GLU A 83 12.84 5.61 0.98
C GLU A 83 12.56 5.57 2.48
N LYS A 84 12.00 6.65 3.04
CA LYS A 84 11.65 6.68 4.47
C LYS A 84 10.57 5.66 4.82
N THR A 85 9.67 5.32 3.89
CA THR A 85 8.67 4.28 4.16
C THR A 85 9.31 2.89 4.26
N ILE A 86 10.26 2.57 3.39
CA ILE A 86 10.97 1.27 3.43
C ILE A 86 11.81 1.17 4.70
N GLU A 87 12.56 2.22 5.05
CA GLU A 87 13.32 2.29 6.31
C GLU A 87 12.41 2.10 7.55
N TYR A 88 11.21 2.68 7.51
CA TYR A 88 10.22 2.51 8.59
C TYR A 88 9.72 1.07 8.68
N LEU A 89 9.40 0.45 7.54
CA LEU A 89 8.94 -0.94 7.46
C LEU A 89 10.03 -1.91 7.95
N GLU A 90 11.28 -1.69 7.55
CA GLU A 90 12.44 -2.45 8.03
C GLU A 90 12.58 -2.34 9.55
N THR A 91 12.59 -1.11 10.08
CA THR A 91 12.66 -0.85 11.53
C THR A 91 11.54 -1.56 12.30
N LYS A 92 10.36 -1.70 11.70
CA LYS A 92 9.18 -2.32 12.30
C LYS A 92 9.08 -3.82 12.04
N GLY A 93 10.03 -4.42 11.34
CA GLY A 93 10.07 -5.86 11.06
C GLY A 93 9.00 -6.32 10.07
N VAL A 94 8.50 -5.43 9.20
CA VAL A 94 7.59 -5.81 8.11
C VAL A 94 8.42 -6.35 6.95
N LEU A 95 8.16 -7.60 6.55
CA LEU A 95 8.89 -8.20 5.42
C LEU A 95 8.36 -7.65 4.10
N VAL A 96 9.24 -7.08 3.28
CA VAL A 96 8.92 -6.53 1.96
C VAL A 96 9.54 -7.40 0.88
N LEU A 97 8.72 -7.86 -0.07
CA LEU A 97 9.13 -8.74 -1.17
C LEU A 97 8.64 -8.19 -2.52
N GLY A 98 9.44 -8.31 -3.57
CA GLY A 98 9.09 -7.89 -4.93
C GLY A 98 8.52 -9.04 -5.74
N TYR A 99 7.25 -8.96 -6.18
CA TYR A 99 6.66 -10.02 -6.99
C TYR A 99 7.28 -10.02 -8.40
N LYS A 100 8.13 -11.01 -8.67
CA LYS A 100 8.89 -11.19 -9.92
C LYS A 100 9.72 -9.96 -10.29
N THR A 101 10.21 -9.23 -9.29
CA THR A 101 11.05 -8.04 -9.44
C THR A 101 11.98 -7.90 -8.24
N ASP A 102 13.17 -7.35 -8.45
CA ASP A 102 14.17 -7.08 -7.42
C ASP A 102 14.18 -5.59 -7.01
N GLU A 103 13.17 -4.83 -7.41
CA GLU A 103 13.08 -3.39 -7.21
C GLU A 103 11.69 -2.98 -6.70
N PHE A 104 11.64 -2.06 -5.74
CA PHE A 104 10.38 -1.62 -5.15
C PHE A 104 9.62 -0.70 -6.11
N PRO A 105 8.36 -0.98 -6.48
CA PRO A 105 7.54 -0.10 -7.32
C PRO A 105 6.99 1.11 -6.55
N THR A 106 6.80 2.23 -7.25
CA THR A 106 6.27 3.50 -6.68
C THR A 106 4.86 3.79 -7.16
N PHE A 107 3.98 2.80 -7.07
CA PHE A 107 2.58 2.84 -7.49
C PHE A 107 2.40 2.91 -9.01
N TYR A 108 2.70 4.06 -9.63
CA TYR A 108 2.55 4.27 -11.07
C TYR A 108 3.79 3.91 -11.89
N SER A 109 4.95 3.76 -11.23
CA SER A 109 6.22 3.42 -11.87
C SER A 109 6.75 2.11 -11.33
N ARG A 110 7.37 1.31 -12.20
CA ARG A 110 7.92 -0.01 -11.86
C ARG A 110 9.26 0.10 -11.13
N LYS A 111 9.93 1.25 -11.24
CA LYS A 111 11.29 1.50 -10.74
C LYS A 111 11.32 2.65 -9.72
N SER A 112 12.08 2.44 -8.65
CA SER A 112 12.36 3.41 -7.57
C SER A 112 13.85 3.62 -7.31
N GLY A 113 14.71 2.71 -7.79
CA GLY A 113 16.11 2.58 -7.39
C GLY A 113 16.33 1.79 -6.09
N ILE A 114 15.27 1.38 -5.38
CA ILE A 114 15.38 0.69 -4.09
C ILE A 114 15.25 -0.82 -4.29
N LYS A 115 16.28 -1.56 -3.87
CA LYS A 115 16.36 -3.02 -4.00
C LYS A 115 15.55 -3.72 -2.91
N ILE A 116 14.87 -4.79 -3.31
CA ILE A 116 14.11 -5.69 -2.44
C ILE A 116 14.30 -7.14 -2.91
N ASP A 117 14.03 -8.10 -2.04
CA ASP A 117 14.15 -9.51 -2.40
C ASP A 117 13.02 -9.92 -3.37
N PRO A 118 13.35 -10.48 -4.54
CA PRO A 118 12.35 -10.99 -5.47
C PRO A 118 11.66 -12.23 -4.90
N THR A 119 10.39 -12.42 -5.25
CA THR A 119 9.58 -13.58 -4.86
C THR A 119 8.59 -13.95 -5.96
N ASP A 120 8.00 -15.13 -5.86
CA ASP A 120 6.74 -15.50 -6.51
C ASP A 120 5.69 -16.02 -5.51
N GLU A 121 4.52 -16.45 -6.01
CA GLU A 121 3.43 -16.98 -5.19
C GLU A 121 3.81 -18.25 -4.40
N PHE A 122 4.69 -19.09 -4.96
CA PHE A 122 5.16 -20.33 -4.32
C PHE A 122 6.11 -20.00 -3.17
N GLU A 123 7.04 -19.08 -3.38
CA GLU A 123 7.98 -18.62 -2.36
C GLU A 123 7.28 -17.90 -1.22
N VAL A 124 6.27 -17.05 -1.51
CA VAL A 124 5.46 -16.40 -0.47
C VAL A 124 4.82 -17.43 0.46
N SER A 125 4.31 -18.56 -0.06
CA SER A 125 3.73 -19.62 0.78
C SER A 125 4.77 -20.29 1.69
N LYS A 126 5.98 -20.54 1.19
CA LYS A 126 7.09 -21.11 1.97
C LYS A 126 7.56 -20.15 3.06
N ILE A 127 7.67 -18.87 2.72
CA ILE A 127 8.02 -17.79 3.65
C ILE A 127 6.96 -17.69 4.75
N LEU A 128 5.66 -17.71 4.40
CA LEU A 128 4.58 -17.72 5.39
C LEU A 128 4.68 -18.92 6.33
N ARG A 129 4.97 -20.12 5.80
CA ARG A 129 5.17 -21.32 6.61
C ARG A 129 6.33 -21.16 7.59
N ALA A 130 7.47 -20.64 7.13
CA ALA A 130 8.63 -20.37 7.99
C ALA A 130 8.29 -19.32 9.06
N LYS A 131 7.65 -18.22 8.68
CA LYS A 131 7.18 -17.18 9.59
C LYS A 131 6.28 -17.75 10.70
N LYS A 132 5.32 -18.61 10.35
CA LYS A 132 4.45 -19.33 11.30
C LYS A 132 5.26 -20.25 12.22
N LEU A 133 6.21 -21.02 11.67
CA LEU A 133 7.06 -21.94 12.44
C LEU A 133 7.87 -21.21 13.53
N PHE A 134 8.42 -20.04 13.20
CA PHE A 134 9.21 -19.24 14.15
C PHE A 134 8.38 -18.27 14.99
N ASN A 135 7.05 -18.26 14.83
CA ASN A 135 6.15 -17.34 15.53
C ASN A 135 6.55 -15.86 15.40
N ILE A 136 7.06 -15.49 14.22
CA ILE A 136 7.44 -14.12 13.88
C ILE A 136 6.14 -13.35 13.59
N LYS A 137 5.99 -12.14 14.14
CA LYS A 137 4.84 -11.25 13.90
C LYS A 137 5.06 -10.31 12.72
N GLY A 138 4.02 -9.58 12.33
CA GLY A 138 4.07 -8.56 11.27
C GLY A 138 3.61 -9.08 9.92
N ALA A 139 3.29 -8.17 9.01
CA ALA A 139 2.76 -8.50 7.70
C ALA A 139 3.88 -8.89 6.73
N ILE A 140 3.49 -9.57 5.66
CA ILE A 140 4.30 -9.69 4.45
C ILE A 140 3.71 -8.72 3.43
N LEU A 141 4.48 -7.70 3.03
CA LEU A 141 4.15 -6.80 1.95
C LEU A 141 4.72 -7.36 0.64
N VAL A 142 3.84 -7.78 -0.26
CA VAL A 142 4.23 -8.21 -1.61
C VAL A 142 4.01 -7.04 -2.56
N ALA A 143 5.11 -6.42 -2.98
CA ALA A 143 5.12 -5.30 -3.90
C ALA A 143 5.07 -5.80 -5.35
N ASN A 144 3.94 -5.58 -6.01
CA ASN A 144 3.68 -6.01 -7.39
C ASN A 144 3.73 -4.79 -8.34
N PRO A 145 4.71 -4.71 -9.24
CA PRO A 145 4.86 -3.57 -10.14
C PRO A 145 3.68 -3.48 -11.11
N ILE A 146 3.24 -2.25 -11.40
CA ILE A 146 2.18 -1.98 -12.39
C ILE A 146 2.51 -2.65 -13.74
N PRO A 147 1.52 -3.18 -14.50
CA PRO A 147 1.80 -3.71 -15.83
C PRO A 147 2.47 -2.67 -16.75
N GLU A 148 3.45 -3.10 -17.54
CA GLU A 148 4.32 -2.22 -18.35
C GLU A 148 3.54 -1.29 -19.28
N GLU A 149 2.45 -1.77 -19.87
CA GLU A 149 1.60 -0.99 -20.79
C GLU A 149 0.87 0.19 -20.12
N PHE A 150 0.76 0.18 -18.79
CA PHE A 150 0.13 1.24 -18.00
C PHE A 150 1.12 2.05 -17.15
N GLU A 151 2.41 1.75 -17.25
CA GLU A 151 3.43 2.46 -16.50
C GLU A 151 3.45 3.95 -16.86
N ILE A 152 3.58 4.78 -15.83
CA ILE A 152 3.91 6.19 -15.98
C ILE A 152 5.36 6.35 -15.51
N ASP A 153 6.18 6.94 -16.37
CA ASP A 153 7.58 7.24 -16.06
C ASP A 153 7.72 7.99 -14.72
N TYR A 154 8.72 7.59 -13.94
CA TYR A 154 8.94 8.11 -12.59
C TYR A 154 9.15 9.63 -12.59
N ASN A 155 9.99 10.15 -13.48
CA ASN A 155 10.28 11.58 -13.54
C ASN A 155 9.04 12.39 -13.94
N THR A 156 8.24 11.84 -14.86
CA THR A 156 6.97 12.44 -15.26
C THR A 156 5.99 12.53 -14.09
N MET A 157 5.87 11.45 -13.30
CA MET A 157 5.02 11.42 -12.11
C MET A 157 5.52 12.39 -11.03
N GLU A 158 6.83 12.48 -10.81
CA GLU A 158 7.44 13.42 -9.86
C GLU A 158 7.12 14.88 -10.21
N ILE A 159 7.16 15.25 -11.51
CA ILE A 159 6.78 16.60 -11.95
C ILE A 159 5.33 16.90 -11.53
N TRP A 160 4.39 15.98 -11.80
CA TRP A 160 2.97 16.19 -11.46
C TRP A 160 2.72 16.21 -9.95
N ILE A 161 3.44 15.40 -9.18
CA ILE A 161 3.34 15.40 -7.72
C ILE A 161 3.82 16.73 -7.16
N ASN A 162 4.97 17.24 -7.61
CA ASN A 162 5.51 18.51 -7.13
C ASN A 162 4.57 19.67 -7.46
N GLU A 163 4.00 19.70 -8.67
CA GLU A 163 2.99 20.69 -9.04
C GLU A 163 1.74 20.61 -8.14
N ALA A 164 1.25 19.40 -7.86
CA ALA A 164 0.11 19.20 -6.97
C ALA A 164 0.39 19.58 -5.51
N LEU A 165 1.62 19.33 -5.02
CA LEU A 165 2.06 19.73 -3.68
C LEU A 165 2.14 21.26 -3.55
N ASP A 166 2.66 21.95 -4.57
CA ASP A 166 2.73 23.41 -4.60
C ASP A 166 1.34 24.05 -4.60
N GLU A 167 0.39 23.48 -5.34
CA GLU A 167 -1.02 23.91 -5.30
C GLU A 167 -1.66 23.66 -3.94
N MET A 168 -1.44 22.47 -3.36
CA MET A 168 -1.94 22.12 -2.03
C MET A 168 -1.47 23.10 -0.95
N LYS A 169 -0.20 23.53 -1.01
CA LYS A 169 0.38 24.51 -0.09
C LYS A 169 -0.31 25.86 -0.19
N LYS A 170 -0.62 26.33 -1.41
CA LYS A 170 -1.33 27.60 -1.63
C LYS A 170 -2.73 27.62 -1.01
N VAL A 171 -3.41 26.47 -0.95
CA VAL A 171 -4.75 26.34 -0.34
C VAL A 171 -4.73 25.94 1.14
N GLY A 172 -3.55 25.69 1.73
CA GLY A 172 -3.39 25.40 3.16
C GLY A 172 -4.00 24.08 3.64
N LEU A 173 -4.20 23.10 2.75
CA LEU A 173 -4.79 21.80 3.09
C LEU A 173 -3.83 20.95 3.93
N LYS A 174 -4.38 20.25 4.95
CA LYS A 174 -3.61 19.39 5.87
C LYS A 174 -4.38 18.11 6.24
N GLY A 175 -3.65 17.11 6.73
CA GLY A 175 -4.20 15.88 7.28
C GLY A 175 -4.92 15.01 6.24
N LYS A 176 -6.08 14.44 6.62
CA LYS A 176 -6.77 13.39 5.82
C LYS A 176 -7.19 13.82 4.41
N SER A 177 -7.28 15.13 4.15
CA SER A 177 -7.68 15.71 2.87
C SER A 177 -6.52 15.86 1.86
N VAL A 178 -5.27 15.66 2.30
CA VAL A 178 -4.06 15.78 1.45
C VAL A 178 -4.06 14.75 0.32
N THR A 179 -4.18 13.46 0.65
CA THR A 179 -4.12 12.38 -0.36
C THR A 179 -5.20 12.49 -1.44
N PRO A 180 -6.50 12.70 -1.10
CA PRO A 180 -7.53 12.86 -2.13
C PRO A 180 -7.29 14.06 -3.05
N PHE A 181 -6.82 15.18 -2.49
CA PHE A 181 -6.52 16.38 -3.28
C PHE A 181 -5.41 16.13 -4.30
N ILE A 182 -4.27 15.59 -3.85
CA ILE A 182 -3.12 15.35 -4.73
C ILE A 182 -3.47 14.35 -5.84
N LEU A 183 -4.16 13.25 -5.49
CA LEU A 183 -4.56 12.26 -6.50
C LEU A 183 -5.54 12.85 -7.53
N SER A 184 -6.47 13.70 -7.10
CA SER A 184 -7.37 14.40 -8.04
C SER A 184 -6.60 15.28 -9.00
N LYS A 185 -5.59 16.01 -8.51
CA LYS A 185 -4.76 16.87 -9.35
C LYS A 185 -3.92 16.09 -10.35
N ILE A 186 -3.36 14.95 -9.93
CA ILE A 186 -2.60 14.06 -10.84
C ILE A 186 -3.51 13.50 -11.95
N VAL A 187 -4.79 13.22 -11.67
CA VAL A 187 -5.75 12.81 -12.72
C VAL A 187 -5.95 13.91 -13.75
N GLU A 188 -6.06 15.17 -13.32
CA GLU A 188 -6.16 16.33 -14.21
C GLU A 188 -4.90 16.49 -15.08
N LEU A 189 -3.72 16.56 -14.44
CA LEU A 189 -2.42 16.76 -15.11
C LEU A 189 -2.10 15.65 -16.12
N SER A 190 -2.43 14.41 -15.77
CA SER A 190 -2.22 13.25 -16.63
C SER A 190 -3.29 13.05 -17.70
N LYS A 191 -4.32 13.92 -17.76
CA LYS A 191 -5.49 13.79 -18.63
C LYS A 191 -6.17 12.41 -18.51
N GLY A 192 -6.29 11.91 -17.28
CA GLY A 192 -6.92 10.64 -16.96
C GLY A 192 -6.02 9.40 -17.07
N LYS A 193 -4.77 9.52 -17.55
CA LYS A 193 -3.85 8.37 -17.64
C LYS A 193 -3.55 7.75 -16.28
N SER A 194 -3.38 8.56 -15.22
CA SER A 194 -3.15 8.04 -13.86
C SER A 194 -4.34 7.25 -13.33
N LEU A 195 -5.58 7.60 -13.70
CA LEU A 195 -6.76 6.83 -13.32
C LEU A 195 -6.78 5.47 -14.01
N GLN A 196 -6.44 5.41 -15.31
CA GLN A 196 -6.33 4.15 -16.05
C GLN A 196 -5.24 3.24 -15.44
N ALA A 197 -4.07 3.82 -15.14
CA ALA A 197 -2.98 3.13 -14.46
C ALA A 197 -3.40 2.58 -13.09
N ASN A 198 -4.14 3.37 -12.28
CA ASN A 198 -4.64 2.96 -10.97
C ASN A 198 -5.64 1.78 -11.08
N ILE A 199 -6.52 1.79 -12.08
CA ILE A 199 -7.44 0.68 -12.32
C ILE A 199 -6.67 -0.59 -12.72
N ALA A 200 -5.67 -0.45 -13.60
CA ALA A 200 -4.86 -1.58 -14.07
C ALA A 200 -4.06 -2.22 -12.94
N LEU A 201 -3.35 -1.41 -12.13
CA LEU A 201 -2.56 -1.92 -11.00
C LEU A 201 -3.44 -2.59 -9.94
N ILE A 202 -4.65 -2.07 -9.66
CA ILE A 202 -5.56 -2.70 -8.67
C ILE A 202 -6.01 -4.08 -9.18
N LYS A 203 -6.34 -4.19 -10.46
CA LYS A 203 -6.73 -5.47 -11.07
C LYS A 203 -5.59 -6.47 -11.02
N ASP A 204 -4.37 -6.04 -11.31
CA ASP A 204 -3.21 -6.93 -11.29
C ASP A 204 -2.83 -7.37 -9.86
N ASN A 205 -2.90 -6.45 -8.89
CA ASN A 205 -2.70 -6.78 -7.47
C ASN A 205 -3.74 -7.79 -6.98
N ALA A 206 -5.00 -7.66 -7.40
CA ALA A 206 -6.05 -8.63 -7.08
C ALA A 206 -5.76 -10.01 -7.70
N ARG A 207 -5.25 -10.06 -8.94
CA ARG A 207 -4.81 -11.30 -9.59
C ARG A 207 -3.68 -11.97 -8.79
N VAL A 208 -2.63 -11.23 -8.44
CA VAL A 208 -1.48 -11.75 -7.66
C VAL A 208 -1.90 -12.22 -6.28
N ALA A 209 -2.72 -11.44 -5.56
CA ALA A 209 -3.28 -11.86 -4.26
C ALA A 209 -4.08 -13.15 -4.36
N SER A 210 -4.84 -13.34 -5.45
CA SER A 210 -5.60 -14.57 -5.67
C SER A 210 -4.69 -15.79 -5.90
N LEU A 211 -3.57 -15.60 -6.62
CA LEU A 211 -2.56 -16.67 -6.81
C LEU A 211 -1.91 -17.07 -5.48
N ILE A 212 -1.47 -16.08 -4.70
CA ILE A 212 -0.89 -16.31 -3.37
C ILE A 212 -1.90 -17.00 -2.45
N SER A 213 -3.15 -16.54 -2.42
CA SER A 213 -4.20 -17.13 -1.60
C SER A 213 -4.49 -18.59 -1.98
N LYS A 214 -4.48 -18.90 -3.28
CA LYS A 214 -4.65 -20.28 -3.77
C LYS A 214 -3.50 -21.18 -3.31
N GLU A 215 -2.27 -20.68 -3.38
CA GLU A 215 -1.09 -21.44 -2.96
C GLU A 215 -1.12 -21.71 -1.45
N ILE A 216 -1.44 -20.71 -0.64
CA ILE A 216 -1.58 -20.84 0.82
C ILE A 216 -2.64 -21.87 1.18
N ALA A 217 -3.82 -21.81 0.56
CA ALA A 217 -4.90 -22.76 0.81
C ALA A 217 -4.49 -24.19 0.40
N SER A 218 -3.82 -24.35 -0.75
CA SER A 218 -3.37 -25.67 -1.24
C SER A 218 -2.32 -26.33 -0.32
N ASN A 219 -1.61 -25.53 0.49
CA ASN A 219 -0.61 -25.99 1.45
C ASN A 219 -1.12 -26.04 2.90
N GLY A 220 -2.42 -25.81 3.16
CA GLY A 220 -3.01 -25.83 4.51
C GLY A 220 -2.47 -24.72 5.42
N LEU A 221 -2.20 -23.54 4.85
CA LEU A 221 -1.64 -22.38 5.53
C LEU A 221 -2.68 -21.26 5.74
N ASP A 222 -3.96 -21.52 5.51
CA ASP A 222 -5.07 -20.59 5.77
C ASP A 222 -5.32 -20.33 7.27
#